data_AF-A0A661S6K7-F1
#
_entry.id   AF-A0A661S6K7-F1
#
_cell.length_a   1.000
_cell.length_b   1.000
_cell.length_c   1.000
_cell.angle_alpha   90.00
_cell.angle_beta   90.00
_cell.angle_gamma   90.00
#
_symmetry.space_group_name_H-M   'P 1'
#
loop_
_entity.id
_entity.type
_entity.pdbx_description
1 polymer ?
#
loop_
_entity_poly.entity_id
_entity_poly.type
_entity_poly.pdbx_seq_one_letter_code
_entity_poly.pdbx_strand_id
1 'polypeptide(L)'
;MIPALLFMLGIGALCGIVLSLSSKVFYVYEDPRIAQVEDNLAAANCGGCGYAGCSSAAEAVVNGLAPPSVCVISGKEGVEAVAKIMGVDAGSAESPLSYSMCEGGFRADDKYHYMGISSCKAMSLIFGGKRVCGVGCIGLGDCVRACQFDALKLGPNGYPVVDDDKCVGCGACEQACPKDIIKVNTLSEQLMKFNQMDDPLAPCAQTCPAEINIPRYINQIKAGKYKEAVQTIRMRNPLPLACGRVCPHPCEDMCRRGLEDEPVSINQLKRFASDFEMNSGSRIPIKCAPDTGKKVAVIGGGPAGLSCAFFLRRIGHQVDIFEAMPKLGGIIRYGIPEYRLPKKVLEWEIQGILDLGIKAFCHVRFGVDFGLGSLMASGYNAVFLGVGAWEDYSLGIDGEDLDGCFKGIDFLQRISSGEKVKLGKTAAVVGGGNSAIDCVRTLLRLGLEKVYIVYRRTRKEMPANEVEIVASEEEGIEFVFLAAPTKVVADDNGKVTQLEYLKMELGEPDASGRRRPVPIEGSETLLDVEMVISAIGQSPDASFKEKDPHQRMTQLELTRWNTIDNDPALLQSSIPYIFTGGDSATGPALVVDAIG
;
A
#
# COMPACT_ATOMS: atom_id res chain seq x y z
N MET A 1 -7.39 -56.84 -71.60
CA MET A 1 -7.28 -55.42 -71.18
C MET A 1 -8.55 -54.90 -70.52
N ILE A 2 -9.73 -54.99 -71.15
CA ILE A 2 -10.99 -54.46 -70.60
C ILE A 2 -11.34 -55.00 -69.19
N PRO A 3 -11.17 -56.30 -68.86
CA PRO A 3 -11.52 -56.83 -67.53
C PRO A 3 -10.63 -56.27 -66.42
N ALA A 4 -9.34 -56.11 -66.68
CA ALA A 4 -8.39 -55.54 -65.71
C ALA A 4 -8.67 -54.05 -65.44
N LEU A 5 -9.12 -53.33 -66.47
CA LEU A 5 -9.48 -51.91 -66.37
C LEU A 5 -10.75 -51.73 -65.54
N LEU A 6 -11.77 -52.58 -65.76
CA LEU A 6 -12.99 -52.59 -64.95
C LEU A 6 -12.72 -52.99 -63.49
N PHE A 7 -11.79 -53.92 -63.26
CA PHE A 7 -11.42 -54.34 -61.92
C PHE A 7 -10.71 -53.22 -61.13
N MET A 8 -9.74 -52.54 -61.76
CA MET A 8 -9.05 -51.38 -61.16
C MET A 8 -10.03 -50.23 -60.88
N LEU A 9 -10.97 -49.98 -61.79
CA LEU A 9 -12.00 -48.95 -61.62
C LEU A 9 -12.98 -49.31 -60.49
N GLY A 10 -13.34 -50.59 -60.35
CA GLY A 10 -14.16 -51.10 -59.26
C GLY A 10 -13.49 -50.98 -57.89
N ILE A 11 -12.20 -51.31 -57.78
CA ILE A 11 -11.42 -51.10 -56.56
C ILE A 11 -11.31 -49.60 -56.24
N GLY A 12 -11.00 -48.77 -57.23
CA GLY A 12 -10.92 -47.32 -57.05
C GLY A 12 -12.23 -46.71 -56.56
N ALA A 13 -13.36 -47.12 -57.15
CA ALA A 13 -14.69 -46.71 -56.72
C ALA A 13 -15.00 -47.19 -55.30
N LEU A 14 -14.69 -48.44 -54.97
CA LEU A 14 -14.89 -49.01 -53.63
C LEU A 14 -14.06 -48.27 -52.58
N CYS A 15 -12.76 -48.07 -52.83
CA CYS A 15 -11.87 -47.32 -51.94
C CYS A 15 -12.34 -45.86 -51.78
N GLY A 16 -12.77 -45.21 -52.86
CA GLY A 16 -13.32 -43.85 -52.82
C GLY A 16 -14.59 -43.76 -51.98
N ILE A 17 -15.51 -44.73 -52.13
CA ILE A 17 -16.73 -44.81 -51.33
C ILE A 17 -16.40 -45.06 -49.85
N VAL A 18 -15.48 -45.99 -49.56
CA VAL A 18 -15.05 -46.30 -48.18
C VAL A 18 -14.40 -45.08 -47.54
N LEU A 19 -13.54 -44.34 -48.24
CA LEU A 19 -12.91 -43.12 -47.73
C LEU A 19 -13.94 -41.99 -47.54
N SER A 20 -14.89 -41.83 -48.46
CA SER A 20 -15.97 -40.83 -48.36
C SER A 20 -16.90 -41.12 -47.18
N LEU A 21 -17.27 -42.39 -46.99
CA LEU A 21 -18.06 -42.83 -45.84
C LEU A 21 -17.26 -42.67 -44.54
N SER A 22 -15.99 -43.07 -44.53
CA SER A 22 -15.11 -42.92 -43.36
C SER A 22 -14.95 -41.44 -42.98
N SER A 23 -14.77 -40.54 -43.96
CA SER A 23 -14.69 -39.09 -43.71
C SER A 23 -15.95 -38.50 -43.10
N LYS A 24 -17.13 -39.07 -43.37
CA LYS A 24 -18.40 -38.64 -42.76
C LYS A 24 -18.64 -39.29 -41.40
N VAL A 25 -18.32 -40.59 -41.27
CA VAL A 25 -18.51 -41.36 -40.03
C VAL A 25 -17.55 -40.89 -38.94
N PHE A 26 -16.32 -40.53 -39.32
CA PHE A 26 -15.29 -40.01 -38.41
C PHE A 26 -15.11 -38.49 -38.52
N TYR A 27 -16.10 -37.76 -39.04
CA TYR A 27 -16.05 -36.31 -39.03
C TYR A 27 -16.08 -35.82 -37.58
N VAL A 28 -14.97 -35.25 -37.14
CA VAL A 28 -14.89 -34.54 -35.85
C VAL A 28 -15.23 -33.08 -36.15
N TYR A 29 -16.31 -32.59 -35.55
CA TYR A 29 -16.63 -31.17 -35.62
C TYR A 29 -15.60 -30.40 -34.80
N GLU A 30 -14.78 -29.60 -35.48
CA GLU A 30 -13.89 -28.61 -34.85
C GLU A 30 -14.57 -27.25 -34.91
N ASP A 31 -14.64 -26.57 -33.78
CA ASP A 31 -15.15 -25.21 -33.72
C ASP A 31 -14.26 -24.31 -34.60
N PRO A 32 -14.81 -23.61 -35.61
CA PRO A 32 -14.03 -22.80 -36.55
C PRO A 32 -13.29 -21.64 -35.86
N ARG A 33 -13.66 -21.29 -34.62
CA ARG A 33 -12.93 -20.31 -33.81
C ARG A 33 -11.55 -20.83 -33.40
N ILE A 34 -11.31 -22.13 -33.30
CA ILE A 34 -10.02 -22.70 -32.85
C ILE A 34 -8.91 -22.29 -33.83
N ALA A 35 -9.12 -22.50 -35.13
CA ALA A 35 -8.17 -22.09 -36.16
C ALA A 35 -7.96 -20.57 -36.16
N GLN A 36 -9.04 -19.79 -36.02
CA GLN A 36 -8.94 -18.33 -35.96
C GLN A 36 -8.14 -17.85 -34.74
N VAL A 37 -8.34 -18.47 -33.57
CA VAL A 37 -7.56 -18.15 -32.38
C VAL A 37 -6.10 -18.55 -32.58
N GLU A 38 -5.82 -19.75 -33.10
CA GLU A 38 -4.47 -20.25 -33.35
C GLU A 38 -3.66 -19.33 -34.28
N ASP A 39 -4.27 -18.84 -35.36
CA ASP A 39 -3.65 -17.91 -36.31
C ASP A 39 -3.23 -16.57 -35.68
N ASN A 40 -3.86 -16.20 -34.56
CA ASN A 40 -3.54 -14.99 -33.81
C ASN A 40 -2.62 -15.25 -32.59
N LEU A 41 -2.22 -16.51 -32.36
CA LEU A 41 -1.14 -16.85 -31.43
C LEU A 41 0.22 -16.74 -32.12
N ALA A 42 1.32 -16.81 -31.37
CA ALA A 42 2.67 -16.65 -31.90
C ALA A 42 3.15 -17.78 -32.84
N ALA A 43 2.35 -18.85 -33.04
CA ALA A 43 2.69 -20.06 -33.80
C ALA A 43 4.03 -20.74 -33.40
N ALA A 44 4.62 -20.35 -32.26
CA ALA A 44 5.95 -20.80 -31.85
C ALA A 44 5.97 -22.22 -31.28
N ASN A 45 4.81 -22.77 -30.90
CA ASN A 45 4.67 -24.09 -30.25
C ASN A 45 5.64 -24.30 -29.08
N CYS A 46 6.00 -23.23 -28.37
CA CYS A 46 7.06 -23.24 -27.37
C CYS A 46 6.63 -23.85 -26.03
N GLY A 47 5.35 -24.20 -25.87
CA GLY A 47 4.77 -24.63 -24.59
C GLY A 47 4.73 -23.54 -23.52
N GLY A 48 5.06 -22.29 -23.88
CA GLY A 48 5.20 -21.17 -22.95
C GLY A 48 3.92 -20.82 -22.19
N CYS A 49 2.76 -21.22 -22.70
CA CYS A 49 1.47 -20.98 -22.07
C CYS A 49 0.95 -22.16 -21.22
N GLY A 50 1.75 -23.22 -21.04
CA GLY A 50 1.35 -24.42 -20.31
C GLY A 50 0.60 -25.47 -21.13
N TYR A 51 0.37 -25.21 -22.42
CA TYR A 51 -0.27 -26.13 -23.36
C TYR A 51 0.75 -26.79 -24.29
N ALA A 52 0.43 -27.98 -24.83
CA ALA A 52 1.36 -28.79 -25.63
C ALA A 52 1.79 -28.10 -26.96
N GLY A 53 0.98 -27.16 -27.46
CA GLY A 53 1.22 -26.39 -28.67
C GLY A 53 0.17 -25.29 -28.86
N CYS A 54 0.34 -24.47 -29.91
CA CYS A 54 -0.55 -23.35 -30.22
C CYS A 54 -2.00 -23.81 -30.46
N SER A 55 -2.21 -24.91 -31.19
CA SER A 55 -3.55 -25.47 -31.44
C SER A 55 -4.26 -25.89 -30.15
N SER A 56 -3.53 -26.55 -29.23
CA SER A 56 -4.10 -26.93 -27.92
C SER A 56 -4.40 -25.74 -27.01
N ALA A 57 -3.60 -24.67 -27.10
CA ALA A 57 -3.88 -23.43 -26.39
C ALA A 57 -5.11 -22.73 -26.97
N ALA A 58 -5.24 -22.71 -28.30
CA ALA A 58 -6.39 -22.14 -28.99
C ALA A 58 -7.69 -22.89 -28.66
N GLU A 59 -7.65 -24.22 -28.63
CA GLU A 59 -8.77 -25.05 -28.19
C GLU A 59 -9.17 -24.74 -26.74
N ALA A 60 -8.21 -24.60 -25.83
CA ALA A 60 -8.48 -24.23 -24.45
C ALA A 60 -9.13 -22.84 -24.31
N VAL A 61 -8.69 -21.86 -25.13
CA VAL A 61 -9.32 -20.52 -25.17
C VAL A 61 -10.76 -20.62 -25.64
N VAL A 62 -11.01 -21.33 -26.75
CA VAL A 62 -12.37 -21.48 -27.32
C VAL A 62 -13.32 -22.18 -26.35
N ASN A 63 -12.82 -23.13 -25.58
CA ASN A 63 -13.57 -23.85 -24.55
C ASN A 63 -13.69 -23.08 -23.22
N GLY A 64 -13.12 -21.88 -23.11
CA GLY A 64 -13.17 -21.05 -21.88
C GLY A 64 -12.29 -21.57 -20.73
N LEU A 65 -11.35 -22.47 -21.03
CA LEU A 65 -10.37 -23.01 -20.08
C LEU A 65 -9.10 -22.15 -19.98
N ALA A 66 -8.88 -21.26 -20.95
CA ALA A 66 -7.77 -20.32 -20.97
C ALA A 66 -8.25 -18.91 -21.36
N PRO A 67 -7.62 -17.85 -20.83
CA PRO A 67 -7.96 -16.48 -21.23
C PRO A 67 -7.45 -16.16 -22.64
N PRO A 68 -8.03 -15.17 -23.35
CA PRO A 68 -7.52 -14.68 -24.64
C PRO A 68 -6.04 -14.27 -24.61
N SER A 69 -5.56 -13.91 -23.41
CA SER A 69 -4.19 -13.52 -23.11
C SER A 69 -3.19 -14.68 -22.98
N VAL A 70 -3.62 -15.93 -23.20
CA VAL A 70 -2.82 -17.14 -22.96
C VAL A 70 -1.44 -17.11 -23.65
N CYS A 71 -1.34 -16.47 -24.83
CA CYS A 71 -0.09 -16.34 -25.56
C CYS A 71 0.54 -14.97 -25.32
N VAL A 72 1.46 -14.90 -24.36
CA VAL A 72 2.20 -13.66 -24.05
C VAL A 72 3.04 -13.18 -25.23
N ILE A 73 3.52 -14.10 -26.08
CA ILE A 73 4.41 -13.81 -27.21
C ILE A 73 3.67 -13.08 -28.35
N SER A 74 2.37 -13.32 -28.53
CA SER A 74 1.60 -12.65 -29.60
C SER A 74 1.37 -11.16 -29.33
N GLY A 75 1.73 -10.69 -28.13
CA GLY A 75 1.62 -9.30 -27.73
C GLY A 75 0.17 -8.81 -27.70
N LYS A 76 0.01 -7.49 -27.52
CA LYS A 76 -1.30 -6.86 -27.35
C LYS A 76 -2.23 -7.05 -28.55
N GLU A 77 -1.70 -6.93 -29.78
CA GLU A 77 -2.48 -7.05 -31.01
C GLU A 77 -3.08 -8.45 -31.18
N GLY A 78 -2.29 -9.51 -30.91
CA GLY A 78 -2.78 -10.88 -30.96
C GLY A 78 -3.85 -11.15 -29.89
N VAL A 79 -3.65 -10.66 -28.66
CA VAL A 79 -4.66 -10.80 -27.59
C VAL A 79 -5.97 -10.10 -27.95
N GLU A 80 -5.92 -8.87 -28.47
CA GLU A 80 -7.11 -8.12 -28.89
C GLU A 80 -7.85 -8.84 -30.03
N ALA A 81 -7.12 -9.44 -30.98
CA ALA A 81 -7.70 -10.22 -32.06
C ALA A 81 -8.39 -11.50 -31.54
N VAL A 82 -7.72 -12.26 -30.67
CA VAL A 82 -8.28 -13.47 -30.03
C VAL A 82 -9.52 -13.12 -29.22
N ALA A 83 -9.50 -12.04 -28.45
CA ALA A 83 -10.62 -11.62 -27.63
C ALA A 83 -11.83 -11.20 -28.47
N LYS A 84 -11.59 -10.52 -29.59
CA LYS A 84 -12.62 -10.17 -30.57
C LYS A 84 -13.27 -11.42 -31.18
N ILE A 85 -12.49 -12.45 -31.49
CA ILE A 85 -13.00 -13.75 -31.98
C ILE A 85 -13.87 -14.42 -30.90
N MET A 86 -13.42 -14.33 -29.64
CA MET A 86 -14.10 -14.94 -28.50
C MET A 86 -15.31 -14.14 -27.99
N GLY A 87 -15.50 -12.90 -28.45
CA GLY A 87 -16.58 -12.02 -28.00
C GLY A 87 -16.44 -11.61 -26.53
N VAL A 88 -15.22 -11.63 -26.00
CA VAL A 88 -14.90 -11.23 -24.62
C VAL A 88 -14.02 -9.99 -24.63
N ASP A 89 -13.97 -9.27 -23.51
CA ASP A 89 -13.01 -8.18 -23.35
C ASP A 89 -11.59 -8.75 -23.50
N ALA A 90 -10.69 -8.00 -24.15
CA ALA A 90 -9.31 -8.43 -24.34
C ALA A 90 -8.59 -8.76 -23.04
N GLY A 91 -9.09 -8.21 -21.92
CA GLY A 91 -8.40 -8.23 -20.67
C GLY A 91 -7.10 -7.43 -20.80
N SER A 92 -6.65 -6.86 -19.69
CA SER A 92 -5.24 -6.46 -19.59
C SER A 92 -4.41 -7.75 -19.49
N ALA A 93 -3.95 -8.26 -20.63
CA ALA A 93 -2.99 -9.36 -20.66
C ALA A 93 -1.68 -8.91 -20.03
N GLU A 94 -1.53 -9.14 -18.73
CA GLU A 94 -0.27 -8.95 -18.04
C GLU A 94 0.66 -10.12 -18.32
N SER A 95 1.91 -9.84 -18.68
CA SER A 95 2.94 -10.87 -18.74
C SER A 95 3.29 -11.30 -17.32
N PRO A 96 3.06 -12.56 -16.94
CA PRO A 96 3.48 -13.03 -15.64
C PRO A 96 5.01 -13.10 -15.58
N LEU A 97 5.58 -12.87 -14.40
CA LEU A 97 7.02 -12.95 -14.18
C LEU A 97 7.32 -13.95 -13.07
N SER A 98 8.41 -14.70 -13.28
CA SER A 98 8.94 -15.58 -12.25
C SER A 98 9.49 -14.73 -11.10
N TYR A 99 9.25 -15.15 -9.87
CA TYR A 99 9.88 -14.59 -8.69
C TYR A 99 10.24 -15.69 -7.70
N SER A 100 11.28 -15.45 -6.90
CA SER A 100 11.67 -16.36 -5.82
C SER A 100 11.21 -15.84 -4.47
N MET A 101 10.55 -16.69 -3.70
CA MET A 101 10.17 -16.42 -2.31
C MET A 101 11.28 -16.73 -1.30
N CYS A 102 12.34 -17.43 -1.72
CA CYS A 102 13.46 -17.76 -0.84
C CYS A 102 14.60 -16.78 -1.06
N GLU A 103 14.95 -16.04 -0.02
CA GLU A 103 16.09 -15.11 -0.04
C GLU A 103 17.45 -15.79 0.24
N GLY A 104 17.41 -17.08 0.61
CA GLY A 104 18.59 -17.92 0.82
C GLY A 104 19.57 -17.43 1.90
N GLY A 105 20.85 -17.73 1.68
CA GLY A 105 22.00 -17.40 2.55
C GLY A 105 22.53 -18.58 3.37
N PHE A 106 23.53 -18.32 4.23
CA PHE A 106 24.09 -19.29 5.20
C PHE A 106 23.20 -19.48 6.44
N ARG A 107 21.90 -19.16 6.34
CA ARG A 107 20.96 -19.18 7.48
C ARG A 107 20.55 -20.59 7.92
N ALA A 108 20.84 -21.59 7.12
CA ALA A 108 20.55 -22.98 7.42
C ALA A 108 21.69 -23.88 6.97
N ASP A 109 22.21 -24.66 7.90
CA ASP A 109 23.23 -25.67 7.63
C ASP A 109 22.69 -26.79 6.73
N ASP A 110 23.60 -27.51 6.09
CA ASP A 110 23.27 -28.75 5.42
C ASP A 110 23.15 -29.87 6.49
N LYS A 111 22.03 -30.60 6.48
CA LYS A 111 21.80 -31.80 7.31
C LYS A 111 22.78 -32.92 6.97
N TYR A 112 23.16 -33.01 5.70
CA TYR A 112 24.04 -34.04 5.14
C TYR A 112 24.63 -33.60 3.79
N HIS A 113 25.76 -34.17 3.42
CA HIS A 113 26.33 -34.01 2.08
C HIS A 113 25.74 -35.05 1.13
N TYR A 114 25.06 -34.60 0.08
CA TYR A 114 24.44 -35.46 -0.90
C TYR A 114 25.29 -35.61 -2.16
N MET A 115 25.56 -36.85 -2.55
CA MET A 115 26.33 -37.20 -3.76
C MET A 115 25.51 -37.96 -4.82
N GLY A 116 24.18 -37.92 -4.71
CA GLY A 116 23.29 -38.59 -5.66
C GLY A 116 22.91 -37.72 -6.88
N ILE A 117 21.73 -37.98 -7.45
CA ILE A 117 21.21 -37.26 -8.63
C ILE A 117 21.04 -35.77 -8.31
N SER A 118 21.76 -34.90 -9.02
CA SER A 118 21.76 -33.44 -8.85
C SER A 118 20.44 -32.75 -9.27
N SER A 119 19.30 -33.18 -8.74
CA SER A 119 17.97 -32.61 -8.94
C SER A 119 17.34 -32.20 -7.59
N CYS A 120 16.69 -31.03 -7.57
CA CYS A 120 15.90 -30.59 -6.41
C CYS A 120 14.81 -31.61 -6.08
N LYS A 121 14.12 -32.18 -7.09
CA LYS A 121 13.05 -33.17 -6.90
C LYS A 121 13.56 -34.49 -6.31
N ALA A 122 14.69 -34.99 -6.80
CA ALA A 122 15.32 -36.18 -6.23
C ALA A 122 15.74 -35.95 -4.78
N MET A 123 16.33 -34.78 -4.51
CA MET A 123 16.77 -34.41 -3.17
C MET A 123 15.63 -34.11 -2.20
N SER A 124 14.50 -33.55 -2.66
CA SER A 124 13.36 -33.26 -1.80
C SER A 124 12.71 -34.54 -1.25
N LEU A 125 12.81 -35.65 -1.98
CA LEU A 125 12.34 -36.96 -1.52
C LEU A 125 13.20 -37.53 -0.38
N ILE A 126 14.43 -37.03 -0.21
CA ILE A 126 15.37 -37.51 0.81
C ILE A 126 15.39 -36.51 1.97
N PHE A 127 14.74 -36.87 3.08
CA PHE A 127 14.63 -36.05 4.29
C PHE A 127 14.11 -34.61 4.05
N GLY A 128 13.31 -34.41 3.01
CA GLY A 128 12.74 -33.11 2.67
C GLY A 128 13.75 -32.12 2.08
N GLY A 129 14.95 -32.56 1.69
CA GLY A 129 16.03 -31.71 1.15
C GLY A 129 17.27 -31.69 2.04
N LYS A 130 18.41 -31.24 1.48
CA LYS A 130 19.71 -31.22 2.19
C LYS A 130 19.82 -30.19 3.30
N ARG A 131 19.02 -29.12 3.30
CA ARG A 131 19.11 -28.03 4.29
C ARG A 131 18.32 -28.36 5.56
N VAL A 132 18.76 -27.85 6.70
CA VAL A 132 18.00 -27.88 7.97
C VAL A 132 16.64 -27.20 7.78
N CYS A 133 16.62 -26.08 7.04
CA CYS A 133 15.39 -25.41 6.65
C CYS A 133 14.53 -26.30 5.75
N GLY A 134 13.33 -26.67 6.23
CA GLY A 134 12.40 -27.54 5.51
C GLY A 134 11.61 -26.85 4.39
N VAL A 135 11.55 -25.51 4.40
CA VAL A 135 10.72 -24.71 3.49
C VAL A 135 11.53 -23.98 2.40
N GLY A 136 12.84 -23.84 2.58
CA GLY A 136 13.69 -23.03 1.71
C GLY A 136 14.14 -23.71 0.40
N CYS A 137 14.82 -22.93 -0.45
CA CYS A 137 15.42 -23.43 -1.69
C CYS A 137 16.47 -24.52 -1.42
N ILE A 138 16.41 -25.61 -2.19
CA ILE A 138 17.39 -26.72 -2.12
C ILE A 138 18.73 -26.34 -2.79
N GLY A 139 18.67 -25.48 -3.81
CA GLY A 139 19.85 -24.92 -4.47
C GLY A 139 20.53 -25.81 -5.51
N LEU A 140 19.82 -26.76 -6.13
CA LEU A 140 20.34 -27.59 -7.23
C LEU A 140 19.94 -27.11 -8.63
N GLY A 141 19.10 -26.08 -8.73
CA GLY A 141 18.81 -25.40 -9.99
C GLY A 141 17.88 -26.15 -10.95
N ASP A 142 16.94 -26.98 -10.47
CA ASP A 142 15.90 -27.57 -11.33
C ASP A 142 15.12 -26.49 -12.11
N CYS A 143 14.75 -25.39 -11.45
CA CYS A 143 14.08 -24.25 -12.07
C CYS A 143 14.94 -23.56 -13.15
N VAL A 144 16.26 -23.51 -12.96
CA VAL A 144 17.21 -22.97 -13.95
C VAL A 144 17.27 -23.87 -15.17
N ARG A 145 17.37 -25.20 -14.98
CA ARG A 145 17.35 -26.17 -16.08
C ARG A 145 16.03 -26.21 -16.84
N ALA A 146 14.92 -25.93 -16.17
CA ALA A 146 13.61 -25.86 -16.80
C ALA A 146 13.44 -24.59 -17.67
N CYS A 147 14.22 -23.54 -17.42
CA CYS A 147 14.09 -22.27 -18.14
C CYS A 147 14.71 -22.35 -19.55
N GLN A 148 13.88 -22.33 -20.58
CA GLN A 148 14.31 -22.31 -21.98
C GLN A 148 14.76 -20.92 -22.47
N PHE A 149 14.52 -19.87 -21.67
CA PHE A 149 14.71 -18.46 -22.05
C PHE A 149 15.96 -17.82 -21.42
N ASP A 150 16.81 -18.59 -20.72
CA ASP A 150 17.96 -18.08 -19.94
C ASP A 150 17.59 -16.97 -18.94
N ALA A 151 16.33 -16.97 -18.47
CA ALA A 151 15.81 -15.97 -17.54
C ALA A 151 16.12 -16.29 -16.07
N LEU A 152 16.72 -17.45 -15.77
CA LEU A 152 16.98 -17.91 -14.41
C LEU A 152 18.43 -18.36 -14.29
N LYS A 153 19.14 -17.90 -13.26
CA LYS A 153 20.52 -18.33 -12.95
C LYS A 153 20.67 -18.61 -11.46
N LEU A 154 21.52 -19.57 -11.10
CA LEU A 154 21.89 -19.73 -9.68
C LEU A 154 22.88 -18.62 -9.31
N GLY A 155 22.48 -17.77 -8.37
CA GLY A 155 23.35 -16.76 -7.79
C GLY A 155 24.49 -17.37 -6.97
N PRO A 156 25.46 -16.56 -6.51
CA PRO A 156 26.64 -17.02 -5.77
C PRO A 156 26.30 -17.76 -4.47
N ASN A 157 25.13 -17.49 -3.90
CA ASN A 157 24.62 -18.11 -2.68
C ASN A 157 23.80 -19.40 -2.96
N GLY A 158 23.77 -19.87 -4.21
CA GLY A 158 23.13 -21.12 -4.61
C GLY A 158 21.61 -21.09 -4.74
N TYR A 159 20.98 -19.92 -4.93
CA TYR A 159 19.54 -19.78 -5.15
C TYR A 159 19.23 -19.15 -6.52
N PRO A 160 18.06 -19.44 -7.11
CA PRO A 160 17.66 -18.87 -8.39
C PRO A 160 17.45 -17.36 -8.30
N VAL A 161 18.03 -16.64 -9.24
CA VAL A 161 17.82 -15.22 -9.52
C VAL A 161 17.15 -15.13 -10.88
N VAL A 162 16.05 -14.38 -10.94
CA VAL A 162 15.29 -14.16 -12.17
C VAL A 162 15.79 -12.88 -12.85
N ASP A 163 15.96 -12.95 -14.16
CA ASP A 163 16.17 -11.84 -15.07
C ASP A 163 14.81 -11.47 -15.67
N ASP A 164 14.22 -10.40 -15.14
CA ASP A 164 12.88 -9.92 -15.52
C ASP A 164 12.77 -9.61 -17.02
N ASP A 165 13.85 -9.18 -17.66
CA ASP A 165 13.84 -8.75 -19.07
C ASP A 165 13.80 -9.94 -20.04
N LYS A 166 14.18 -11.13 -19.55
CA LYS A 166 14.14 -12.39 -20.32
C LYS A 166 12.99 -13.30 -19.95
N CYS A 167 12.39 -13.08 -18.79
CA CYS A 167 11.33 -13.94 -18.29
C CYS A 167 10.04 -13.73 -19.09
N VAL A 168 9.59 -14.78 -19.77
CA VAL A 168 8.31 -14.76 -20.50
C VAL A 168 7.12 -15.31 -19.68
N GLY A 169 7.36 -15.71 -18.43
CA GLY A 169 6.29 -16.13 -17.53
C GLY A 169 5.69 -17.51 -17.79
N CYS A 170 6.46 -18.45 -18.35
CA CYS A 170 5.90 -19.71 -18.82
C CYS A 170 5.53 -20.76 -17.77
N GLY A 171 5.76 -20.50 -16.48
CA GLY A 171 5.46 -21.48 -15.41
C GLY A 171 6.39 -22.69 -15.32
N ALA A 172 7.25 -22.95 -16.32
CA ALA A 172 8.12 -24.14 -16.34
C ALA A 172 9.03 -24.24 -15.10
N CYS A 173 9.52 -23.10 -14.61
CA CYS A 173 10.37 -23.02 -13.42
C CYS A 173 9.60 -23.26 -12.10
N GLU A 174 8.33 -22.85 -12.04
CA GLU A 174 7.43 -23.10 -10.92
C GLU A 174 7.08 -24.58 -10.84
N GLN A 175 6.68 -25.20 -11.95
CA GLN A 175 6.40 -26.64 -12.03
C GLN A 175 7.62 -27.52 -11.66
N ALA A 176 8.82 -27.07 -12.02
CA ALA A 176 10.07 -27.74 -11.69
C ALA A 176 10.46 -27.60 -10.20
N CYS A 177 9.83 -26.71 -9.44
CA CYS A 177 10.18 -26.43 -8.06
C CYS A 177 9.43 -27.35 -7.08
N PRO A 178 10.06 -28.37 -6.47
CA PRO A 178 9.38 -29.28 -5.54
C PRO A 178 9.06 -28.65 -4.18
N LYS A 179 9.50 -27.40 -3.96
CA LYS A 179 9.34 -26.65 -2.70
C LYS A 179 8.47 -25.39 -2.88
N ASP A 180 7.92 -25.19 -4.07
CA ASP A 180 7.03 -24.07 -4.36
C ASP A 180 7.67 -22.68 -4.09
N ILE A 181 9.00 -22.61 -4.25
CA ILE A 181 9.81 -21.41 -3.97
C ILE A 181 9.78 -20.42 -5.14
N ILE A 182 9.74 -20.94 -6.36
CA ILE A 182 9.58 -20.14 -7.57
C ILE A 182 8.10 -20.11 -7.89
N LYS A 183 7.59 -18.89 -8.04
CA LYS A 183 6.20 -18.60 -8.40
C LYS A 183 6.18 -17.76 -9.66
N VAL A 184 5.16 -17.91 -10.48
CA VAL A 184 5.00 -17.14 -11.72
C VAL A 184 3.68 -16.40 -11.67
N ASN A 185 3.75 -15.11 -11.35
CA ASN A 185 2.58 -14.26 -11.14
C ASN A 185 2.67 -12.98 -11.97
N THR A 186 1.53 -12.47 -12.38
CA THR A 186 1.36 -11.12 -12.93
C THR A 186 1.72 -10.05 -11.90
N LEU A 187 1.92 -8.81 -12.35
CA LEU A 187 2.18 -7.69 -11.43
C LEU A 187 0.98 -7.47 -10.51
N SER A 188 -0.22 -7.50 -11.07
CA SER A 188 -1.46 -7.35 -10.31
C SER A 188 -1.61 -8.41 -9.22
N GLU A 189 -1.37 -9.69 -9.53
CA GLU A 189 -1.39 -10.76 -8.51
C GLU A 189 -0.33 -10.56 -7.42
N GLN A 190 0.85 -10.04 -7.77
CA GLN A 190 1.88 -9.74 -6.77
C GLN A 190 1.47 -8.60 -5.84
N LEU A 191 0.81 -7.56 -6.37
CA LEU A 191 0.35 -6.41 -5.59
C LEU A 191 -0.89 -6.74 -4.75
N MET A 192 -1.79 -7.57 -5.28
CA MET A 192 -3.02 -8.00 -4.61
C MET A 192 -2.81 -9.18 -3.65
N LYS A 193 -1.59 -9.73 -3.54
CA LYS A 193 -1.28 -10.73 -2.53
C LYS A 193 -1.04 -10.06 -1.18
N PHE A 194 -1.95 -10.32 -0.25
CA PHE A 194 -1.83 -9.94 1.16
C PHE A 194 -1.32 -11.12 2.00
N ASN A 195 -0.71 -10.81 3.13
CA ASN A 195 -0.27 -11.80 4.11
C ASN A 195 -1.46 -12.65 4.61
N GLN A 196 -1.24 -13.96 4.71
CA GLN A 196 -2.21 -14.90 5.26
C GLN A 196 -1.81 -15.37 6.66
N MET A 197 -2.78 -15.88 7.43
CA MET A 197 -2.56 -16.31 8.82
C MET A 197 -1.57 -17.48 8.95
N ASP A 198 -1.44 -18.30 7.91
CA ASP A 198 -0.55 -19.45 7.83
C ASP A 198 0.79 -19.14 7.13
N ASP A 199 0.99 -17.91 6.66
CA ASP A 199 2.25 -17.52 6.04
C ASP A 199 3.39 -17.50 7.08
N PRO A 200 4.59 -18.04 6.76
CA PRO A 200 5.73 -18.07 7.67
C PRO A 200 6.45 -16.70 7.71
N LEU A 201 5.80 -15.69 8.26
CA LEU A 201 6.25 -14.30 8.26
C LEU A 201 7.17 -13.96 9.44
N ALA A 202 8.14 -13.08 9.22
CA ALA A 202 8.94 -12.52 10.32
C ALA A 202 8.07 -11.57 11.17
N PRO A 203 8.28 -11.48 12.50
CA PRO A 203 7.47 -10.63 13.38
C PRO A 203 7.37 -9.17 12.91
N CYS A 204 8.48 -8.59 12.44
CA CYS A 204 8.50 -7.22 11.93
C CYS A 204 7.57 -7.01 10.72
N ALA A 205 7.42 -8.00 9.85
CA ALA A 205 6.51 -7.96 8.70
C ALA A 205 5.04 -8.14 9.13
N GLN A 206 4.78 -8.94 10.16
CA GLN A 206 3.42 -9.12 10.73
C GLN A 206 2.92 -7.86 11.43
N THR A 207 3.81 -7.13 12.11
CA THR A 207 3.48 -5.90 12.83
C THR A 207 3.45 -4.66 11.95
N CYS A 208 3.96 -4.72 10.73
CA CYS A 208 3.94 -3.57 9.82
C CYS A 208 2.54 -3.46 9.20
N PRO A 209 1.81 -2.35 9.40
CA PRO A 209 0.44 -2.22 8.87
C PRO A 209 0.38 -2.30 7.33
N ALA A 210 1.41 -1.79 6.65
CA ALA A 210 1.55 -1.91 5.20
C ALA A 210 2.01 -3.31 4.73
N GLU A 211 2.35 -4.25 5.63
CA GLU A 211 2.83 -5.60 5.29
C GLU A 211 4.14 -5.62 4.47
N ILE A 212 5.05 -4.66 4.71
CA ILE A 212 6.32 -4.59 3.99
C ILE A 212 7.17 -5.83 4.31
N ASN A 213 7.76 -6.45 3.28
CA ASN A 213 8.76 -7.50 3.47
C ASN A 213 10.10 -6.91 3.96
N ILE A 214 10.17 -6.67 5.27
CA ILE A 214 11.30 -6.06 5.96
C ILE A 214 12.58 -6.90 5.88
N PRO A 215 12.55 -8.22 6.14
CA PRO A 215 13.75 -9.06 6.01
C PRO A 215 14.40 -8.95 4.63
N ARG A 216 13.59 -8.88 3.57
CA ARG A 216 14.07 -8.79 2.19
C ARG A 216 14.87 -7.55 1.91
N TYR A 217 14.29 -6.38 2.18
CA TYR A 217 14.97 -5.13 1.86
C TYR A 217 16.20 -4.91 2.73
N ILE A 218 16.21 -5.40 3.98
CA ILE A 218 17.41 -5.36 4.84
C ILE A 218 18.52 -6.25 4.27
N ASN A 219 18.19 -7.46 3.78
CA ASN A 219 19.17 -8.33 3.13
C ASN A 219 19.71 -7.71 1.84
N GLN A 220 18.86 -7.02 1.07
CA GLN A 220 19.28 -6.28 -0.13
C GLN A 220 20.21 -5.11 0.22
N ILE A 221 19.90 -4.33 1.26
CA ILE A 221 20.80 -3.27 1.76
C ILE A 221 22.15 -3.87 2.17
N LYS A 222 22.15 -4.97 2.95
CA LYS A 222 23.39 -5.66 3.35
C LYS A 222 24.22 -6.14 2.16
N ALA A 223 23.57 -6.48 1.05
CA ALA A 223 24.22 -6.91 -0.18
C ALA A 223 24.59 -5.75 -1.14
N GLY A 224 24.40 -4.48 -0.74
CA GLY A 224 24.64 -3.31 -1.58
C GLY A 224 23.61 -3.09 -2.70
N LYS A 225 22.48 -3.79 -2.66
CA LYS A 225 21.41 -3.79 -3.66
C LYS A 225 20.32 -2.77 -3.31
N TYR A 226 20.69 -1.49 -3.27
CA TYR A 226 19.80 -0.44 -2.76
C TYR A 226 18.60 -0.17 -3.67
N LYS A 227 18.75 -0.32 -5.00
CA LYS A 227 17.63 -0.13 -5.94
C LYS A 227 16.54 -1.17 -5.71
N GLU A 228 16.94 -2.42 -5.52
CA GLU A 228 16.06 -3.55 -5.27
C GLU A 228 15.41 -3.46 -3.88
N ALA A 229 16.12 -2.89 -2.90
CA ALA A 229 15.56 -2.59 -1.58
C ALA A 229 14.40 -1.59 -1.68
N VAL A 230 14.58 -0.49 -2.43
CA VAL A 230 13.52 0.50 -2.66
C VAL A 230 12.32 -0.13 -3.38
N GLN A 231 12.55 -0.93 -4.43
CA GLN A 231 11.48 -1.63 -5.14
C GLN A 231 10.71 -2.57 -4.20
N THR A 232 11.41 -3.30 -3.35
CA THR A 232 10.79 -4.20 -2.37
C THR A 232 9.90 -3.44 -1.38
N ILE A 233 10.34 -2.28 -0.90
CA ILE A 233 9.51 -1.42 -0.04
C ILE A 233 8.27 -0.94 -0.81
N ARG A 234 8.42 -0.47 -2.05
CA ARG A 234 7.34 0.02 -2.92
C ARG A 234 6.33 -1.03 -3.38
N MET A 235 6.60 -2.31 -3.16
CA MET A 235 5.57 -3.34 -3.36
C MET A 235 4.39 -3.15 -2.42
N ARG A 236 4.61 -2.49 -1.29
CA ARG A 236 3.61 -2.35 -0.22
C ARG A 236 3.50 -0.95 0.37
N ASN A 237 4.50 -0.08 0.16
CA ASN A 237 4.48 1.29 0.65
C ASN A 237 4.92 2.29 -0.44
N PRO A 238 4.01 3.13 -0.95
CA PRO A 238 4.32 4.15 -1.96
C PRO A 238 5.02 5.39 -1.42
N LEU A 239 5.03 5.59 -0.09
CA LEU A 239 5.58 6.76 0.58
C LEU A 239 6.77 6.41 1.51
N PRO A 240 7.81 5.70 1.03
CA PRO A 240 8.87 5.22 1.89
C PRO A 240 9.78 6.32 2.46
N LEU A 241 9.96 7.47 1.78
CA LEU A 241 10.68 8.64 2.28
C LEU A 241 9.94 9.30 3.44
N ALA A 242 8.63 9.50 3.32
CA ALA A 242 7.81 10.03 4.39
C ALA A 242 7.78 9.05 5.57
N CYS A 243 7.46 7.77 5.34
CA CYS A 243 7.43 6.76 6.40
C CYS A 243 8.79 6.59 7.10
N GLY A 244 9.91 6.67 6.38
CA GLY A 244 11.26 6.63 6.97
C GLY A 244 11.61 7.85 7.85
N ARG A 245 10.72 8.84 7.94
CA ARG A 245 10.91 10.03 8.78
C ARG A 245 9.89 10.13 9.90
N VAL A 246 8.64 9.75 9.65
CA VAL A 246 7.51 10.04 10.56
C VAL A 246 6.86 8.80 11.18
N CYS A 247 7.10 7.61 10.63
CA CYS A 247 6.49 6.39 11.15
C CYS A 247 7.08 6.05 12.53
N PRO A 248 6.24 5.71 13.54
CA PRO A 248 6.71 5.28 14.86
C PRO A 248 7.18 3.82 14.88
N HIS A 249 7.48 3.25 13.71
CA HIS A 249 8.14 1.96 13.53
C HIS A 249 7.60 0.82 14.41
N PRO A 250 6.29 0.49 14.38
CA PRO A 250 5.74 -0.64 15.13
C PRO A 250 6.39 -1.98 14.76
N CYS A 251 7.01 -2.04 13.58
CA CYS A 251 7.84 -3.16 13.14
C CYS A 251 9.07 -3.45 14.01
N GLU A 252 9.51 -2.50 14.84
CA GLU A 252 10.66 -2.64 15.73
C GLU A 252 10.26 -3.19 17.10
N ASP A 253 9.01 -2.99 17.53
CA ASP A 253 8.51 -3.37 18.87
C ASP A 253 8.62 -4.88 19.14
N MET A 254 8.33 -5.70 18.13
CA MET A 254 8.39 -7.17 18.21
C MET A 254 9.62 -7.75 17.51
N CYS A 255 10.65 -6.93 17.27
CA CYS A 255 11.87 -7.38 16.61
C CYS A 255 12.60 -8.42 17.46
N ARG A 256 12.78 -9.64 16.92
CA ARG A 256 13.47 -10.74 17.64
C ARG A 256 14.88 -10.39 18.12
N ARG A 257 15.56 -9.44 17.47
CA ARG A 257 16.89 -8.99 17.89
C ARG A 257 16.85 -8.33 19.28
N GLY A 258 15.75 -7.66 19.62
CA GLY A 258 15.54 -7.06 20.95
C GLY A 258 15.43 -8.06 22.10
N LEU A 259 15.38 -9.38 21.82
CA LEU A 259 15.50 -10.41 22.87
C LEU A 259 16.95 -10.60 23.34
N GLU A 260 17.92 -10.29 22.47
CA GLU A 260 19.35 -10.41 22.78
C GLU A 260 19.93 -9.05 23.18
N ASP A 261 19.61 -7.99 22.44
CA ASP A 261 20.03 -6.62 22.72
C ASP A 261 18.96 -5.58 22.30
N GLU A 262 19.19 -4.82 21.22
CA GLU A 262 18.32 -3.76 20.76
C GLU A 262 17.63 -4.14 19.43
N PRO A 263 16.38 -3.69 19.19
CA PRO A 263 15.75 -3.84 17.89
C PRO A 263 16.63 -3.31 16.75
N VAL A 264 16.58 -4.00 15.61
CA VAL A 264 17.17 -3.47 14.37
C VAL A 264 16.49 -2.14 14.03
N SER A 265 17.27 -1.11 13.68
CA SER A 265 16.75 0.19 13.23
C SER A 265 16.16 0.12 11.81
N ILE A 266 15.05 -0.61 11.68
CA ILE A 266 14.31 -0.91 10.45
C ILE A 266 13.88 0.37 9.74
N ASN A 267 13.42 1.38 10.48
CA ASN A 267 12.95 2.65 9.94
C ASN A 267 14.10 3.48 9.35
N GLN A 268 15.24 3.56 10.02
CA GLN A 268 16.40 4.28 9.50
C GLN A 268 16.99 3.58 8.26
N LEU A 269 16.97 2.25 8.20
CA LEU A 269 17.36 1.49 7.00
C LEU A 269 16.42 1.77 5.82
N LYS A 270 15.10 1.88 6.07
CA LYS A 270 14.12 2.29 5.06
C LYS A 270 14.42 3.70 4.56
N ARG A 271 14.63 4.65 5.47
CA ARG A 271 15.01 6.03 5.15
C ARG A 271 16.27 6.07 4.30
N PHE A 272 17.32 5.35 4.69
CA PHE A 272 18.57 5.26 3.96
C PHE A 272 18.36 4.79 2.51
N ALA A 273 17.64 3.68 2.31
CA ALA A 273 17.39 3.14 0.98
C ALA A 273 16.60 4.13 0.10
N SER A 274 15.59 4.77 0.67
CA SER A 274 14.78 5.77 -0.05
C SER A 274 15.56 7.06 -0.34
N ASP A 275 16.35 7.54 0.61
CA ASP A 275 17.22 8.71 0.44
C ASP A 275 18.30 8.43 -0.62
N PHE A 276 18.80 7.18 -0.71
CA PHE A 276 19.73 6.78 -1.79
C PHE A 276 19.12 7.03 -3.17
N GLU A 277 17.87 6.62 -3.40
CA GLU A 277 17.22 6.87 -4.68
C GLU A 277 17.07 8.37 -4.95
N MET A 278 16.53 9.12 -3.99
CA MET A 278 16.33 10.56 -4.13
C MET A 278 17.62 11.30 -4.46
N ASN A 279 18.75 10.86 -3.89
CA ASN A 279 20.06 11.46 -4.11
C ASN A 279 20.84 10.86 -5.31
N SER A 280 20.32 9.82 -5.97
CA SER A 280 21.00 9.16 -7.09
C SER A 280 20.90 9.92 -8.41
N GLY A 281 20.08 10.98 -8.48
CA GLY A 281 19.84 11.78 -9.68
C GLY A 281 18.89 11.15 -10.70
N SER A 282 18.42 9.92 -10.47
CA SER A 282 17.37 9.29 -11.28
C SER A 282 16.34 8.58 -10.41
N ARG A 283 15.11 8.46 -10.91
CA ARG A 283 14.07 7.65 -10.26
C ARG A 283 14.23 6.20 -10.69
N ILE A 284 14.03 5.28 -9.76
CA ILE A 284 13.91 3.86 -10.08
C ILE A 284 12.56 3.67 -10.78
N PRO A 285 12.53 3.09 -11.99
CA PRO A 285 11.27 2.88 -12.71
C PRO A 285 10.29 2.03 -11.92
N ILE A 286 9.02 2.44 -11.95
CA ILE A 286 7.91 1.75 -11.31
C ILE A 286 7.10 1.08 -12.42
N LYS A 287 6.97 -0.25 -12.33
CA LYS A 287 6.20 -1.03 -13.31
C LYS A 287 4.70 -0.84 -13.08
N CYS A 288 3.97 -0.70 -14.18
CA CYS A 288 2.51 -0.68 -14.24
C CYS A 288 2.02 -1.75 -15.22
N ALA A 289 0.89 -2.35 -14.91
CA ALA A 289 0.15 -3.22 -15.80
C ALA A 289 -0.44 -2.44 -16.99
N PRO A 290 -0.79 -3.12 -18.10
CA PRO A 290 -1.50 -2.50 -19.22
C PRO A 290 -2.82 -1.85 -18.77
N ASP A 291 -3.21 -0.79 -19.47
CA ASP A 291 -4.42 -0.04 -19.11
C ASP A 291 -5.68 -0.91 -19.24
N THR A 292 -6.53 -0.91 -18.21
CA THR A 292 -7.76 -1.71 -18.16
C THR A 292 -8.98 -0.99 -18.75
N GLY A 293 -8.84 0.27 -19.16
CA GLY A 293 -9.95 1.14 -19.59
C GLY A 293 -10.92 1.56 -18.47
N LYS A 294 -10.63 1.23 -17.20
CA LYS A 294 -11.45 1.64 -16.05
C LYS A 294 -10.91 2.92 -15.41
N LYS A 295 -11.82 3.73 -14.88
CA LYS A 295 -11.51 5.04 -14.30
C LYS A 295 -11.96 5.13 -12.85
N VAL A 296 -11.09 5.57 -11.96
CA VAL A 296 -11.36 5.74 -10.51
C VAL A 296 -11.10 7.18 -10.07
N ALA A 297 -12.02 7.74 -9.28
CA ALA A 297 -11.84 9.04 -8.65
C ALA A 297 -11.37 8.85 -7.21
N VAL A 298 -10.28 9.51 -6.82
CA VAL A 298 -9.76 9.51 -5.45
C VAL A 298 -9.99 10.88 -4.84
N ILE A 299 -10.76 10.95 -3.76
CA ILE A 299 -11.08 12.20 -3.06
C ILE A 299 -10.18 12.31 -1.83
N GLY A 300 -9.34 13.34 -1.82
CA GLY A 300 -8.28 13.56 -0.84
C GLY A 300 -6.92 13.06 -1.34
N GLY A 301 -5.93 13.94 -1.31
CA GLY A 301 -4.54 13.70 -1.70
C GLY A 301 -3.63 13.36 -0.53
N GLY A 302 -4.16 12.89 0.59
CA GLY A 302 -3.40 12.44 1.76
C GLY A 302 -2.74 11.08 1.57
N PRO A 303 -2.11 10.50 2.63
CA PRO A 303 -1.45 9.19 2.55
C PRO A 303 -2.33 8.07 1.97
N ALA A 304 -3.58 7.94 2.44
CA ALA A 304 -4.52 6.93 1.95
C ALA A 304 -4.88 7.13 0.47
N GLY A 305 -5.19 8.37 0.07
CA GLY A 305 -5.50 8.70 -1.32
C GLY A 305 -4.33 8.47 -2.27
N LEU A 306 -3.12 8.88 -1.87
CA LEU A 306 -1.89 8.62 -2.62
C LEU A 306 -1.58 7.13 -2.72
N SER A 307 -1.80 6.36 -1.65
CA SER A 307 -1.63 4.90 -1.64
C SER A 307 -2.60 4.22 -2.60
N CYS A 308 -3.89 4.53 -2.47
CA CYS A 308 -4.94 4.04 -3.35
C CYS A 308 -4.64 4.35 -4.82
N ALA A 309 -4.31 5.61 -5.12
CA ALA A 309 -4.02 6.03 -6.49
C ALA A 309 -2.78 5.33 -7.07
N PHE A 310 -1.73 5.16 -6.27
CA PHE A 310 -0.52 4.47 -6.68
C PHE A 310 -0.79 3.01 -7.06
N PHE A 311 -1.46 2.24 -6.21
CA PHE A 311 -1.72 0.83 -6.47
C PHE A 311 -2.72 0.63 -7.61
N LEU A 312 -3.81 1.40 -7.65
CA LEU A 312 -4.78 1.36 -8.75
C LEU A 312 -4.12 1.67 -10.10
N ARG A 313 -3.22 2.66 -10.14
CA ARG A 313 -2.50 2.98 -11.38
C ARG A 313 -1.58 1.84 -11.80
N ARG A 314 -0.90 1.19 -10.84
CA ARG A 314 0.03 0.08 -11.11
C ARG A 314 -0.66 -1.19 -11.60
N ILE A 315 -1.95 -1.38 -11.30
CA ILE A 315 -2.78 -2.46 -11.86
C ILE A 315 -3.53 -2.03 -13.14
N GLY A 316 -3.18 -0.89 -13.72
CA GLY A 316 -3.66 -0.48 -15.04
C GLY A 316 -4.91 0.41 -15.05
N HIS A 317 -5.45 0.82 -13.89
CA HIS A 317 -6.58 1.75 -13.88
C HIS A 317 -6.14 3.19 -14.11
N GLN A 318 -6.99 3.97 -14.79
CA GLN A 318 -6.83 5.42 -14.82
C GLN A 318 -7.32 6.01 -13.50
N VAL A 319 -6.51 6.86 -12.88
CA VAL A 319 -6.84 7.48 -11.59
C VAL A 319 -6.68 8.99 -11.67
N ASP A 320 -7.70 9.69 -11.17
CA ASP A 320 -7.71 11.14 -10.99
C ASP A 320 -7.92 11.44 -9.49
N ILE A 321 -7.02 12.24 -8.90
CA ILE A 321 -7.07 12.68 -7.49
C ILE A 321 -7.70 14.08 -7.44
N PHE A 322 -8.63 14.29 -6.51
CA PHE A 322 -9.25 15.57 -6.21
C PHE A 322 -8.89 16.01 -4.80
N GLU A 323 -8.28 17.17 -4.66
CA GLU A 323 -7.74 17.69 -3.41
C GLU A 323 -8.29 19.10 -3.13
N ALA A 324 -8.79 19.30 -1.91
CA ALA A 324 -9.32 20.58 -1.47
C ALA A 324 -8.19 21.59 -1.23
N MET A 325 -7.04 21.10 -0.76
CA MET A 325 -5.87 21.90 -0.44
C MET A 325 -5.07 22.30 -1.70
N PRO A 326 -4.18 23.32 -1.60
CA PRO A 326 -3.37 23.76 -2.73
C PRO A 326 -2.39 22.71 -3.29
N LYS A 327 -1.97 21.75 -2.46
CA LYS A 327 -1.00 20.71 -2.81
C LYS A 327 -1.38 19.38 -2.17
N LEU A 328 -1.06 18.29 -2.85
CA LEU A 328 -1.24 16.92 -2.32
C LEU A 328 -0.34 16.66 -1.11
N GLY A 329 -0.71 15.70 -0.28
CA GLY A 329 0.03 15.22 0.88
C GLY A 329 -0.81 15.26 2.15
N GLY A 330 -1.98 15.90 2.15
CA GLY A 330 -2.87 15.95 3.32
C GLY A 330 -2.14 16.27 4.63
N ILE A 331 -2.43 15.52 5.70
CA ILE A 331 -1.87 15.79 7.03
C ILE A 331 -0.34 15.69 7.09
N ILE A 332 0.31 14.85 6.27
CA ILE A 332 1.77 14.77 6.24
C ILE A 332 2.41 16.00 5.57
N ARG A 333 1.64 16.74 4.76
CA ARG A 333 2.05 18.07 4.28
C ARG A 333 1.68 19.17 5.25
N TYR A 334 0.46 19.21 5.76
CA TYR A 334 -0.06 20.39 6.46
C TYR A 334 0.01 20.30 7.97
N GLY A 335 0.01 19.10 8.55
CA GLY A 335 0.13 18.86 9.99
C GLY A 335 1.56 18.60 10.44
N ILE A 336 2.35 17.83 9.69
CA ILE A 336 3.72 17.48 10.10
C ILE A 336 4.69 18.64 9.80
N PRO A 337 5.44 19.16 10.79
CA PRO A 337 6.35 20.29 10.57
C PRO A 337 7.58 19.98 9.70
N GLU A 338 8.22 21.04 9.18
CA GLU A 338 9.38 20.96 8.27
C GLU A 338 10.58 20.21 8.86
N TYR A 339 10.80 20.30 10.18
CA TYR A 339 11.92 19.65 10.85
C TYR A 339 11.78 18.11 10.91
N ARG A 340 10.55 17.58 10.87
CA ARG A 340 10.28 16.13 10.84
C ARG A 340 10.21 15.62 9.41
N LEU A 341 9.42 16.29 8.57
CA LEU A 341 9.22 15.91 7.17
C LEU A 341 9.41 17.13 6.26
N PRO A 342 10.61 17.31 5.68
CA PRO A 342 10.89 18.43 4.80
C PRO A 342 9.99 18.41 3.57
N LYS A 343 9.35 19.54 3.22
CA LYS A 343 8.39 19.58 2.09
C LYS A 343 9.03 19.22 0.77
N LYS A 344 10.32 19.51 0.57
CA LYS A 344 11.03 19.12 -0.66
C LYS A 344 11.09 17.60 -0.85
N VAL A 345 11.22 16.84 0.24
CA VAL A 345 11.28 15.38 0.21
C VAL A 345 9.91 14.83 -0.15
N LEU A 346 8.87 15.35 0.49
CA LEU A 346 7.49 14.98 0.22
C LEU A 346 7.08 15.32 -1.23
N GLU A 347 7.44 16.49 -1.72
CA GLU A 347 7.17 16.90 -3.11
C GLU A 347 7.84 15.95 -4.11
N TRP A 348 9.11 15.60 -3.88
CA TRP A 348 9.81 14.65 -4.73
C TRP A 348 9.15 13.27 -4.72
N GLU A 349 8.68 12.82 -3.56
CA GLU A 349 7.99 11.53 -3.42
C GLU A 349 6.64 11.50 -4.15
N ILE A 350 5.79 12.51 -3.91
CA ILE A 350 4.48 12.65 -4.55
C ILE A 350 4.62 12.77 -6.07
N GLN A 351 5.60 13.55 -6.56
CA GLN A 351 5.82 13.67 -7.99
C GLN A 351 6.15 12.31 -8.63
N GLY A 352 6.88 11.43 -7.94
CA GLY A 352 7.14 10.08 -8.42
C GLY A 352 5.89 9.21 -8.57
N ILE A 353 4.84 9.48 -7.79
CA ILE A 353 3.53 8.84 -7.91
C ILE A 353 2.77 9.44 -9.11
N LEU A 354 2.77 10.76 -9.24
CA LEU A 354 2.09 11.45 -10.35
C LEU A 354 2.71 11.14 -11.72
N ASP A 355 4.03 10.92 -11.77
CA ASP A 355 4.78 10.52 -12.98
C ASP A 355 4.27 9.20 -13.59
N LEU A 356 3.46 8.41 -12.86
CA LEU A 356 2.78 7.23 -13.40
C LEU A 356 1.58 7.57 -14.32
N GLY A 357 1.29 8.85 -14.53
CA GLY A 357 0.16 9.33 -15.33
C GLY A 357 -1.12 9.60 -14.52
N ILE A 358 -0.99 9.72 -13.19
CA ILE A 358 -2.10 10.09 -12.30
C ILE A 358 -2.31 11.59 -12.40
N LYS A 359 -3.56 12.02 -12.63
CA LYS A 359 -3.90 13.44 -12.68
C LYS A 359 -4.33 13.92 -11.31
N ALA A 360 -3.95 15.13 -10.94
CA ALA A 360 -4.34 15.75 -9.69
C ALA A 360 -5.02 17.09 -9.94
N PHE A 361 -6.20 17.27 -9.36
CA PHE A 361 -6.98 18.50 -9.36
C PHE A 361 -6.96 19.04 -7.93
N CYS A 362 -6.17 20.10 -7.70
CA CYS A 362 -6.08 20.77 -6.41
C CYS A 362 -7.08 21.94 -6.36
N HIS A 363 -7.31 22.50 -5.16
CA HIS A 363 -8.28 23.58 -4.93
C HIS A 363 -9.74 23.22 -5.28
N VAL A 364 -10.12 21.95 -5.15
CA VAL A 364 -11.48 21.49 -5.43
C VAL A 364 -11.98 20.63 -4.27
N ARG A 365 -13.08 21.04 -3.64
CA ARG A 365 -13.64 20.39 -2.47
C ARG A 365 -14.90 19.60 -2.84
N PHE A 366 -14.86 18.30 -2.56
CA PHE A 366 -15.99 17.41 -2.71
C PHE A 366 -17.14 17.82 -1.78
N GLY A 367 -18.37 17.81 -2.29
CA GLY A 367 -19.57 18.29 -1.59
C GLY A 367 -19.75 19.81 -1.59
N VAL A 368 -18.83 20.57 -2.20
CA VAL A 368 -18.94 22.02 -2.39
C VAL A 368 -18.86 22.36 -3.88
N ASP A 369 -17.73 22.03 -4.52
CA ASP A 369 -17.48 22.39 -5.92
C ASP A 369 -18.00 21.32 -6.89
N PHE A 370 -18.04 20.06 -6.46
CA PHE A 370 -18.52 18.92 -7.23
C PHE A 370 -19.05 17.82 -6.30
N GLY A 371 -19.81 16.87 -6.84
CA GLY A 371 -20.43 15.80 -6.07
C GLY A 371 -20.41 14.46 -6.79
N LEU A 372 -20.99 13.44 -6.16
CA LEU A 372 -20.99 12.08 -6.69
C LEU A 372 -21.64 12.00 -8.09
N GLY A 373 -22.71 12.76 -8.32
CA GLY A 373 -23.42 12.79 -9.60
C GLY A 373 -22.52 13.23 -10.77
N SER A 374 -21.72 14.28 -10.59
CA SER A 374 -20.83 14.78 -11.65
C SER A 374 -19.66 13.82 -11.92
N LEU A 375 -19.16 13.13 -10.89
CA LEU A 375 -18.18 12.07 -11.07
C LEU A 375 -18.76 10.93 -11.91
N MET A 376 -19.92 10.38 -11.54
CA MET A 376 -20.51 9.28 -12.30
C MET A 376 -20.84 9.69 -13.75
N ALA A 377 -21.33 10.91 -13.96
CA ALA A 377 -21.57 11.46 -15.30
C ALA A 377 -20.27 11.62 -16.12
N SER A 378 -19.13 11.81 -15.46
CA SER A 378 -17.80 11.87 -16.08
C SER A 378 -17.18 10.50 -16.36
N GLY A 379 -17.93 9.42 -16.15
CA GLY A 379 -17.53 8.05 -16.50
C GLY A 379 -16.63 7.33 -15.47
N TYR A 380 -16.54 7.83 -14.24
CA TYR A 380 -15.84 7.09 -13.18
C TYR A 380 -16.62 5.82 -12.78
N ASN A 381 -15.91 4.71 -12.64
CA ASN A 381 -16.46 3.42 -12.26
C ASN A 381 -16.55 3.23 -10.75
N ALA A 382 -15.66 3.87 -9.99
CA ALA A 382 -15.60 3.81 -8.54
C ALA A 382 -15.05 5.13 -7.96
N VAL A 383 -15.33 5.35 -6.67
CA VAL A 383 -14.85 6.51 -5.90
C VAL A 383 -14.20 6.03 -4.61
N PHE A 384 -13.01 6.52 -4.31
CA PHE A 384 -12.36 6.33 -3.01
C PHE A 384 -12.42 7.63 -2.21
N LEU A 385 -12.97 7.59 -1.00
CA LEU A 385 -13.07 8.69 -0.06
C LEU A 385 -11.94 8.59 0.98
N GLY A 386 -10.85 9.30 0.73
CA GLY A 386 -9.69 9.46 1.63
C GLY A 386 -9.60 10.88 2.16
N VAL A 387 -10.72 11.45 2.61
CA VAL A 387 -10.83 12.86 3.03
C VAL A 387 -10.08 13.17 4.33
N GLY A 388 -9.75 12.14 5.13
CA GLY A 388 -9.03 12.28 6.40
C GLY A 388 -9.86 12.89 7.53
N ALA A 389 -9.20 13.22 8.63
CA ALA A 389 -9.79 13.83 9.82
C ALA A 389 -9.22 15.25 10.04
N TRP A 390 -9.87 16.26 9.45
CA TRP A 390 -9.39 17.64 9.47
C TRP A 390 -10.03 18.52 10.56
N GLU A 391 -11.10 18.07 11.19
CA GLU A 391 -11.77 18.83 12.25
C GLU A 391 -11.12 18.54 13.59
N ASP A 392 -10.64 19.57 14.30
CA ASP A 392 -10.16 19.41 15.67
C ASP A 392 -11.31 19.42 16.69
N TYR A 393 -11.25 18.50 17.65
CA TYR A 393 -12.16 18.52 18.79
C TYR A 393 -11.95 19.78 19.66
N SER A 394 -13.05 20.38 20.08
CA SER A 394 -13.06 21.46 21.07
C SER A 394 -12.87 20.90 22.49
N LEU A 395 -12.29 21.70 23.40
CA LEU A 395 -12.13 21.33 24.80
C LEU A 395 -13.47 21.36 25.54
N GLY A 396 -14.40 22.20 25.08
CA GLY A 396 -15.71 22.41 25.71
C GLY A 396 -15.60 23.18 27.02
N ILE A 397 -14.63 24.09 27.11
CA ILE A 397 -14.38 24.93 28.29
C ILE A 397 -14.68 26.40 28.01
N ASP A 398 -15.01 27.14 29.07
CA ASP A 398 -15.28 28.57 28.97
C ASP A 398 -14.03 29.31 28.46
N GLY A 399 -14.21 30.17 27.45
CA GLY A 399 -13.12 30.99 26.88
C GLY A 399 -12.28 30.30 25.80
N GLU A 400 -12.64 29.11 25.33
CA GLU A 400 -11.87 28.41 24.29
C GLU A 400 -11.85 29.09 22.91
N ASP A 401 -12.71 30.09 22.68
CA ASP A 401 -12.79 30.88 21.44
C ASP A 401 -12.17 32.30 21.55
N LEU A 402 -11.44 32.59 22.63
CA LEU A 402 -10.79 33.89 22.87
C LEU A 402 -9.64 34.19 21.88
N ASP A 403 -9.26 35.47 21.74
CA ASP A 403 -8.11 35.86 20.90
C ASP A 403 -6.81 35.37 21.56
N GLY A 404 -6.15 34.41 20.90
CA GLY A 404 -5.01 33.65 21.45
C GLY A 404 -5.27 32.14 21.59
N CYS A 405 -6.52 31.70 21.41
CA CYS A 405 -6.89 30.29 21.34
C CYS A 405 -6.81 29.76 19.91
N PHE A 406 -6.19 28.60 19.74
CA PHE A 406 -6.08 27.90 18.46
C PHE A 406 -6.42 26.42 18.60
N LYS A 407 -6.74 25.81 17.47
CA LYS A 407 -6.87 24.35 17.35
C LYS A 407 -5.58 23.79 16.72
N GLY A 408 -5.20 22.57 17.11
CA GLY A 408 -3.88 22.01 16.81
C GLY A 408 -3.61 21.85 15.32
N ILE A 409 -4.51 21.19 14.58
CA ILE A 409 -4.35 21.02 13.13
C ILE A 409 -4.51 22.33 12.39
N ASP A 410 -5.50 23.15 12.76
CA ASP A 410 -5.65 24.50 12.20
C ASP A 410 -4.35 25.32 12.34
N PHE A 411 -3.76 25.36 13.53
CA PHE A 411 -2.50 26.07 13.79
C PHE A 411 -1.37 25.55 12.91
N LEU A 412 -1.13 24.23 12.90
CA LEU A 412 -0.06 23.61 12.11
C LEU A 412 -0.25 23.85 10.61
N GLN A 413 -1.49 23.74 10.12
CA GLN A 413 -1.86 23.98 8.73
C GLN A 413 -1.55 25.43 8.32
N ARG A 414 -1.93 26.42 9.15
CA ARG A 414 -1.66 27.84 8.89
C ARG A 414 -0.15 28.11 8.80
N ILE A 415 0.61 27.60 9.77
CA ILE A 415 2.08 27.73 9.78
C ILE A 415 2.69 27.06 8.54
N SER A 416 2.28 25.83 8.22
CA SER A 416 2.79 25.12 7.04
C SER A 416 2.41 25.78 5.72
N SER A 417 1.33 26.57 5.70
CA SER A 417 0.89 27.33 4.53
C SER A 417 1.59 28.69 4.41
N GLY A 418 2.43 29.06 5.38
CA GLY A 418 3.13 30.34 5.43
C GLY A 418 2.28 31.51 5.93
N GLU A 419 1.15 31.23 6.57
CA GLU A 419 0.31 32.27 7.19
C GLU A 419 1.03 32.89 8.40
N LYS A 420 0.87 34.21 8.57
CA LYS A 420 1.39 34.92 9.73
C LYS A 420 0.39 34.82 10.88
N VAL A 421 0.64 33.89 11.79
CA VAL A 421 -0.12 33.77 13.04
C VAL A 421 0.42 34.79 14.06
N LYS A 422 -0.46 35.46 14.80
CA LYS A 422 -0.06 36.32 15.93
C LYS A 422 0.46 35.44 17.06
N LEU A 423 1.70 35.67 17.48
CA LEU A 423 2.34 34.90 18.54
C LEU A 423 2.40 35.72 19.83
N GLY A 424 2.09 35.07 20.96
CA GLY A 424 2.39 35.56 22.29
C GLY A 424 3.82 35.20 22.71
N LYS A 425 4.19 35.51 23.96
CA LYS A 425 5.48 35.10 24.54
C LYS A 425 5.46 33.69 25.12
N THR A 426 4.30 33.28 25.63
CA THR A 426 4.09 32.01 26.32
C THR A 426 2.87 31.29 25.78
N ALA A 427 2.93 29.96 25.72
CA ALA A 427 1.84 29.14 25.18
C ALA A 427 1.64 27.84 25.97
N ALA A 428 0.39 27.41 26.12
CA ALA A 428 0.04 26.07 26.59
C ALA A 428 -0.62 25.27 25.45
N VAL A 429 -0.12 24.06 25.19
CA VAL A 429 -0.73 23.11 24.26
C VAL A 429 -1.35 21.97 25.06
N VAL A 430 -2.65 21.80 24.91
CA VAL A 430 -3.43 20.79 25.63
C VAL A 430 -3.47 19.51 24.79
N GLY A 431 -2.84 18.45 25.29
CA GLY A 431 -2.78 17.16 24.58
C GLY A 431 -1.52 16.37 24.92
N GLY A 432 -1.45 15.13 24.44
CA GLY A 432 -0.28 14.25 24.65
C GLY A 432 0.15 13.45 23.42
N GLY A 433 -0.51 13.64 22.28
CA GLY A 433 -0.20 12.94 21.03
C GLY A 433 0.82 13.68 20.16
N ASN A 434 1.15 13.07 19.02
CA ASN A 434 2.13 13.64 18.09
C ASN A 434 1.76 15.05 17.62
N SER A 435 0.48 15.36 17.41
CA SER A 435 0.03 16.72 17.07
C SER A 435 0.33 17.74 18.16
N ALA A 436 0.22 17.36 19.44
CA ALA A 436 0.57 18.26 20.55
C ALA A 436 2.07 18.54 20.58
N ILE A 437 2.89 17.50 20.40
CA ILE A 437 4.36 17.61 20.28
C ILE A 437 4.75 18.50 19.10
N ASP A 438 4.12 18.28 17.94
CA ASP A 438 4.37 19.07 16.74
C ASP A 438 4.02 20.55 16.97
N CYS A 439 2.92 20.86 17.68
CA CYS A 439 2.55 22.22 18.05
C CYS A 439 3.60 22.87 18.95
N VAL A 440 3.98 22.24 20.07
CA VAL A 440 4.91 22.87 21.04
C VAL A 440 6.29 23.11 20.46
N ARG A 441 6.82 22.13 19.72
CA ARG A 441 8.14 22.25 19.10
C ARG A 441 8.14 23.23 17.93
N THR A 442 6.98 23.46 17.30
CA THR A 442 6.82 24.51 16.29
C THR A 442 6.79 25.88 16.94
N LEU A 443 6.00 26.07 18.00
CA LEU A 443 5.93 27.32 18.77
C LEU A 443 7.30 27.75 19.30
N LEU A 444 8.07 26.82 19.87
CA LEU A 444 9.40 27.12 20.37
C LEU A 444 10.34 27.62 19.24
N ARG A 445 10.30 26.98 18.07
CA ARG A 445 11.10 27.40 16.90
C ARG A 445 10.63 28.70 16.27
N LEU A 446 9.38 29.09 16.50
CA LEU A 446 8.86 30.41 16.13
C LEU A 446 9.31 31.51 17.11
N GLY A 447 10.03 31.16 18.18
CA GLY A 447 10.69 32.11 19.08
C GLY A 447 9.92 32.43 20.37
N LEU A 448 8.97 31.58 20.77
CA LEU A 448 8.32 31.73 22.07
C LEU A 448 9.33 31.51 23.21
N GLU A 449 9.20 32.32 24.27
CA GLU A 449 10.09 32.27 25.44
C GLU A 449 9.82 31.01 26.28
N LYS A 450 8.55 30.60 26.38
CA LYS A 450 8.14 29.47 27.22
C LYS A 450 6.94 28.74 26.63
N VAL A 451 7.04 27.42 26.51
CA VAL A 451 5.96 26.58 25.94
C VAL A 451 5.70 25.40 26.86
N TYR A 452 4.42 25.18 27.15
CA TYR A 452 3.95 24.11 28.02
C TYR A 452 3.18 23.05 27.25
N ILE A 453 3.39 21.78 27.59
CA ILE A 453 2.42 20.71 27.33
C ILE A 453 1.56 20.54 28.57
N VAL A 454 0.24 20.64 28.41
CA VAL A 454 -0.73 20.35 29.47
C VAL A 454 -1.39 19.01 29.16
N TYR A 455 -1.14 18.01 30.00
CA TYR A 455 -1.63 16.66 29.78
C TYR A 455 -2.31 16.06 31.02
N ARG A 456 -3.52 15.55 30.82
CA ARG A 456 -4.35 15.02 31.92
C ARG A 456 -3.86 13.71 32.54
N ARG A 457 -2.83 13.06 31.98
CA ARG A 457 -2.21 11.83 32.51
C ARG A 457 -0.70 12.04 32.71
N THR A 458 0.02 10.96 33.03
CA THR A 458 1.47 11.02 33.20
C THR A 458 2.20 10.78 31.88
N ARG A 459 3.53 11.00 31.88
CA ARG A 459 4.42 10.74 30.75
C ARG A 459 4.24 9.33 30.17
N LYS A 460 4.03 8.32 31.01
CA LYS A 460 3.90 6.91 30.58
C LYS A 460 2.67 6.64 29.70
N GLU A 461 1.61 7.42 29.88
CA GLU A 461 0.39 7.27 29.10
C GLU A 461 0.32 8.24 27.91
N MET A 462 1.41 8.92 27.56
CA MET A 462 1.44 9.77 26.36
C MET A 462 1.42 8.90 25.09
N PRO A 463 0.51 9.17 24.14
CA PRO A 463 0.46 8.43 22.88
C PRO A 463 1.49 8.91 21.83
N ALA A 464 2.20 10.01 22.06
CA ALA A 464 3.24 10.48 21.15
C ALA A 464 4.45 9.54 21.09
N ASN A 465 5.22 9.65 20.02
CA ASN A 465 6.43 8.83 19.84
C ASN A 465 7.46 9.19 20.92
N GLU A 466 8.03 8.18 21.59
CA GLU A 466 8.98 8.38 22.69
C GLU A 466 10.15 9.29 22.30
N VAL A 467 10.72 9.09 21.11
CA VAL A 467 11.82 9.92 20.58
C VAL A 467 11.42 11.40 20.46
N GLU A 468 10.16 11.68 20.12
CA GLU A 468 9.64 13.04 19.98
C GLU A 468 9.35 13.69 21.35
N ILE A 469 8.96 12.88 22.35
CA ILE A 469 8.81 13.33 23.75
C ILE A 469 10.18 13.71 24.31
N VAL A 470 11.18 12.83 24.19
CA VAL A 470 12.55 13.10 24.68
C VAL A 470 13.14 14.33 24.00
N ALA A 471 13.01 14.44 22.67
CA ALA A 471 13.50 15.62 21.95
C ALA A 471 12.79 16.92 22.37
N SER A 472 11.52 16.84 22.80
CA SER A 472 10.80 18.01 23.34
C SER A 472 11.32 18.41 24.72
N GLU A 473 11.61 17.44 25.59
CA GLU A 473 12.21 17.66 26.90
C GLU A 473 13.60 18.32 26.75
N GLU A 474 14.42 17.84 25.82
CA GLU A 474 15.75 18.41 25.51
C GLU A 474 15.69 19.83 24.92
N GLU A 475 14.64 20.14 24.14
CA GLU A 475 14.40 21.49 23.60
C GLU A 475 13.93 22.49 24.69
N GLY A 476 13.60 22.03 25.90
CA GLY A 476 13.20 22.88 27.02
C GLY A 476 11.68 23.12 27.11
N ILE A 477 10.87 22.26 26.50
CA ILE A 477 9.41 22.29 26.68
C ILE A 477 9.05 21.82 28.10
N GLU A 478 8.19 22.58 28.78
CA GLU A 478 7.75 22.23 30.13
C GLU A 478 6.49 21.37 30.13
N PHE A 479 6.54 20.22 30.81
CA PHE A 479 5.42 19.30 30.90
C PHE A 479 4.64 19.49 32.19
N VAL A 480 3.38 19.89 32.06
CA VAL A 480 2.39 19.95 33.13
C VAL A 480 1.52 18.69 33.05
N PHE A 481 2.00 17.63 33.68
CA PHE A 481 1.27 16.37 33.79
C PHE A 481 0.15 16.44 34.82
N LEU A 482 -0.78 15.50 34.72
CA LEU A 482 -1.94 15.40 35.61
C LEU A 482 -2.70 16.73 35.70
N ALA A 483 -2.90 17.37 34.56
CA ALA A 483 -3.60 18.64 34.45
C ALA A 483 -4.68 18.59 33.38
N ALA A 484 -5.91 18.93 33.75
CA ALA A 484 -7.04 19.03 32.84
C ALA A 484 -7.57 20.47 32.84
N PRO A 485 -7.52 21.19 31.69
CA PRO A 485 -8.05 22.55 31.59
C PRO A 485 -9.53 22.63 31.94
N THR A 486 -9.92 23.72 32.61
CA THR A 486 -11.32 24.02 32.98
C THR A 486 -11.82 25.32 32.39
N LYS A 487 -10.93 26.31 32.19
CA LYS A 487 -11.29 27.63 31.69
C LYS A 487 -10.09 28.37 31.11
N VAL A 488 -10.31 29.17 30.08
CA VAL A 488 -9.36 30.15 29.58
C VAL A 488 -9.75 31.54 30.10
N VAL A 489 -8.79 32.24 30.70
CA VAL A 489 -8.99 33.58 31.27
C VAL A 489 -8.41 34.61 30.31
N ALA A 490 -9.16 35.71 30.12
CA ALA A 490 -8.75 36.84 29.28
C ALA A 490 -8.63 38.14 30.08
N ASP A 491 -7.92 39.10 29.50
CA ASP A 491 -7.94 40.50 29.92
C ASP A 491 -9.24 41.21 29.47
N ASP A 492 -9.37 42.49 29.84
CA ASP A 492 -10.51 43.34 29.48
C ASP A 492 -10.69 43.53 27.95
N ASN A 493 -9.66 43.22 27.15
CA ASN A 493 -9.69 43.29 25.69
C ASN A 493 -10.00 41.94 25.03
N GLY A 494 -10.25 40.89 25.81
CA GLY A 494 -10.54 39.54 25.31
C GLY A 494 -9.30 38.75 24.87
N LYS A 495 -8.09 39.20 25.24
CA LYS A 495 -6.84 38.47 24.95
C LYS A 495 -6.54 37.49 26.06
N VAL A 496 -6.16 36.27 25.71
CA VAL A 496 -5.76 35.23 26.66
C VAL A 496 -4.60 35.69 27.57
N THR A 497 -4.76 35.49 28.88
CA THR A 497 -3.75 35.80 29.91
C THR A 497 -3.37 34.59 30.75
N GLN A 498 -4.32 33.67 30.99
CA GLN A 498 -4.10 32.49 31.82
C GLN A 498 -4.94 31.29 31.36
N LEU A 499 -4.43 30.10 31.62
CA LEU A 499 -5.15 28.84 31.50
C LEU A 499 -5.41 28.28 32.91
N GLU A 500 -6.67 28.13 33.27
CA GLU A 500 -7.07 27.43 34.49
C GLU A 500 -7.15 25.93 34.23
N TYR A 501 -6.60 25.15 35.14
CA TYR A 501 -6.67 23.69 35.11
C TYR A 501 -6.89 23.10 36.50
N LEU A 502 -7.50 21.92 36.52
CA LEU A 502 -7.59 21.06 37.70
C LEU A 502 -6.45 20.05 37.71
N LYS A 503 -5.92 19.77 38.90
CA LYS A 503 -5.02 18.65 39.11
C LYS A 503 -5.79 17.34 39.02
N MET A 504 -5.16 16.36 38.43
CA MET A 504 -5.70 15.03 38.22
C MET A 504 -4.92 14.02 39.07
N GLU A 505 -5.58 12.91 39.39
CA GLU A 505 -4.92 11.69 39.83
C GLU A 505 -5.26 10.55 38.88
N LEU A 506 -4.42 9.51 38.86
CA LEU A 506 -4.70 8.33 38.05
C LEU A 506 -5.61 7.38 38.82
N GLY A 507 -6.80 7.13 38.30
CA GLY A 507 -7.68 6.05 38.73
C GLY A 507 -7.32 4.71 38.07
N GLU A 508 -8.29 3.81 38.06
CA GLU A 508 -8.18 2.48 37.46
C GLU A 508 -7.96 2.55 35.92
N PRO A 509 -7.27 1.56 35.34
CA PRO A 509 -7.13 1.43 33.89
C PRO A 509 -8.48 1.23 33.20
N ASP A 510 -8.63 1.84 32.02
CA ASP A 510 -9.73 1.57 31.10
C ASP A 510 -9.51 0.25 30.33
N ALA A 511 -10.42 -0.09 29.41
CA ALA A 511 -10.35 -1.31 28.60
C ALA A 511 -9.11 -1.37 27.68
N SER A 512 -8.45 -0.22 27.42
CA SER A 512 -7.18 -0.16 26.68
C SER A 512 -5.95 -0.34 27.60
N GLY A 513 -6.16 -0.53 28.90
CA GLY A 513 -5.11 -0.59 29.91
C GLY A 513 -4.59 0.77 30.37
N ARG A 514 -5.11 1.88 29.83
CA ARG A 514 -4.68 3.24 30.18
C ARG A 514 -5.42 3.75 31.41
N ARG A 515 -4.70 4.26 32.39
CA ARG A 515 -5.29 4.79 33.62
C ARG A 515 -6.19 5.99 33.34
N ARG A 516 -7.37 6.00 33.95
CA ARG A 516 -8.34 7.09 33.81
C ARG A 516 -7.91 8.28 34.66
N PRO A 517 -7.93 9.51 34.13
CA PRO A 517 -7.67 10.69 34.94
C PRO A 517 -8.93 11.02 35.76
N VAL A 518 -8.76 11.24 37.07
CA VAL A 518 -9.82 11.62 38.02
C VAL A 518 -9.50 13.02 38.55
N PRO A 519 -10.44 13.99 38.49
CA PRO A 519 -10.19 15.34 38.95
C PRO A 519 -10.08 15.39 40.48
N ILE A 520 -9.15 16.20 40.98
CA ILE A 520 -9.04 16.54 42.40
C ILE A 520 -9.82 17.85 42.59
N GLU A 521 -11.00 17.77 43.19
CA GLU A 521 -11.84 18.95 43.44
C GLU A 521 -11.13 19.96 44.36
N GLY A 522 -11.28 21.27 44.10
CA GLY A 522 -10.63 22.33 44.88
C GLY A 522 -9.14 22.53 44.58
N SER A 523 -8.63 21.96 43.49
CA SER A 523 -7.22 22.06 43.06
C SER A 523 -6.98 23.03 41.91
N GLU A 524 -7.93 23.94 41.67
CA GLU A 524 -7.90 24.91 40.59
C GLU A 524 -6.59 25.71 40.63
N THR A 525 -5.85 25.65 39.54
CA THR A 525 -4.54 26.28 39.40
C THR A 525 -4.52 27.09 38.12
N LEU A 526 -3.94 28.29 38.19
CA LEU A 526 -3.77 29.18 37.04
C LEU A 526 -2.36 29.03 36.48
N LEU A 527 -2.26 28.92 35.16
CA LEU A 527 -1.02 28.92 34.40
C LEU A 527 -0.96 30.16 33.53
N ASP A 528 0.05 31.02 33.74
CA ASP A 528 0.22 32.25 32.97
C ASP A 528 0.65 31.92 31.52
N VAL A 529 -0.25 32.17 30.56
CA VAL A 529 -0.03 31.94 29.14
C VAL A 529 -0.75 32.96 28.27
N GLU A 530 -0.13 33.37 27.17
CA GLU A 530 -0.74 34.28 26.20
C GLU A 530 -1.40 33.55 25.01
N MET A 531 -1.18 32.25 24.90
CA MET A 531 -1.76 31.40 23.86
C MET A 531 -2.17 30.04 24.42
N VAL A 532 -3.28 29.50 23.92
CA VAL A 532 -3.74 28.14 24.25
C VAL A 532 -4.02 27.40 22.94
N ILE A 533 -3.50 26.19 22.80
CA ILE A 533 -3.77 25.33 21.63
C ILE A 533 -4.41 24.03 22.09
N SER A 534 -5.59 23.71 21.56
CA SER A 534 -6.24 22.40 21.77
C SER A 534 -5.72 21.38 20.75
N ALA A 535 -5.07 20.31 21.22
CA ALA A 535 -4.54 19.21 20.41
C ALA A 535 -4.98 17.84 20.99
N ILE A 536 -6.29 17.69 21.21
CA ILE A 536 -6.89 16.54 21.92
C ILE A 536 -7.46 15.45 21.00
N GLY A 537 -7.38 15.63 19.68
CA GLY A 537 -7.83 14.67 18.67
C GLY A 537 -8.56 15.35 17.51
N GLN A 538 -8.92 14.55 16.50
CA GLN A 538 -9.60 15.03 15.29
C GLN A 538 -10.79 14.14 14.91
N SER A 539 -11.65 14.66 14.06
CA SER A 539 -12.75 13.96 13.40
C SER A 539 -12.79 14.24 11.89
N PRO A 540 -13.35 13.33 11.09
CA PRO A 540 -13.69 13.61 9.68
C PRO A 540 -14.80 14.66 9.56
N ASP A 541 -14.70 15.53 8.55
CA ASP A 541 -15.78 16.39 8.11
C ASP A 541 -16.66 15.62 7.10
N ALA A 542 -17.85 15.21 7.55
CA ALA A 542 -18.83 14.52 6.72
C ALA A 542 -19.92 15.43 6.15
N SER A 543 -19.77 16.77 6.21
CA SER A 543 -20.79 17.74 5.78
C SER A 543 -21.16 17.65 4.29
N PHE A 544 -20.31 17.01 3.47
CA PHE A 544 -20.62 16.69 2.08
C PHE A 544 -21.86 15.78 1.91
N LYS A 545 -22.26 15.04 2.96
CA LYS A 545 -23.48 14.22 2.96
C LYS A 545 -24.76 15.05 2.89
N GLU A 546 -24.78 16.19 3.58
CA GLU A 546 -25.96 17.07 3.67
C GLU A 546 -26.05 18.02 2.48
N LYS A 547 -24.90 18.35 1.88
CA LYS A 547 -24.78 19.32 0.78
C LYS A 547 -24.99 18.71 -0.61
N ASP A 548 -25.23 17.41 -0.73
CA ASP A 548 -25.46 16.74 -2.02
C ASP A 548 -26.84 17.09 -2.60
N PRO A 549 -26.93 17.88 -3.71
CA PRO A 549 -28.20 18.33 -4.27
C PRO A 549 -29.10 17.19 -4.74
N HIS A 550 -28.50 16.04 -5.07
CA HIS A 550 -29.20 14.86 -5.57
C HIS A 550 -29.46 13.79 -4.51
N GLN A 551 -29.10 14.06 -3.25
CA GLN A 551 -29.31 13.16 -2.11
C GLN A 551 -28.76 11.74 -2.30
N ARG A 552 -27.84 11.51 -3.25
CA ARG A 552 -27.19 10.21 -3.49
C ARG A 552 -26.32 9.81 -2.30
N MET A 553 -25.76 10.78 -1.61
CA MET A 553 -24.96 10.58 -0.40
C MET A 553 -25.79 10.26 0.84
N THR A 554 -27.13 10.33 0.80
CA THR A 554 -27.97 10.04 1.97
C THR A 554 -27.85 8.61 2.47
N GLN A 555 -27.54 7.68 1.55
CA GLN A 555 -27.33 6.26 1.82
C GLN A 555 -25.95 5.97 2.43
N LEU A 556 -25.02 6.93 2.43
CA LEU A 556 -23.72 6.75 3.05
C LEU A 556 -23.89 6.70 4.58
N GLU A 557 -23.57 5.57 5.18
CA GLU A 557 -23.66 5.39 6.61
C GLU A 557 -22.40 5.93 7.30
N LEU A 558 -22.59 6.54 8.47
CA LEU A 558 -21.53 7.05 9.31
C LEU A 558 -21.59 6.34 10.66
N THR A 559 -20.43 6.11 11.26
CA THR A 559 -20.35 5.59 12.62
C THR A 559 -20.69 6.68 13.63
N ARG A 560 -20.82 6.31 14.92
CA ARG A 560 -20.99 7.26 16.02
C ARG A 560 -19.84 8.28 16.17
N TRP A 561 -18.70 8.03 15.52
CA TRP A 561 -17.50 8.86 15.56
C TRP A 561 -17.36 9.78 14.33
N ASN A 562 -18.42 9.90 13.53
CA ASN A 562 -18.46 10.65 12.28
C ASN A 562 -17.48 10.13 11.20
N THR A 563 -16.95 8.91 11.36
CA THR A 563 -16.20 8.20 10.31
C THR A 563 -17.16 7.52 9.35
N ILE A 564 -16.71 7.27 8.12
CA ILE A 564 -17.49 6.57 7.10
C ILE A 564 -17.55 5.08 7.46
N ASP A 565 -18.76 4.55 7.63
CA ASP A 565 -18.94 3.13 7.92
C ASP A 565 -18.58 2.28 6.69
N ASN A 566 -17.84 1.20 6.92
CA ASN A 566 -17.30 0.37 5.87
C ASN A 566 -17.01 -1.06 6.34
N ASP A 567 -16.93 -1.99 5.38
CA ASP A 567 -16.43 -3.34 5.61
C ASP A 567 -14.92 -3.29 5.94
N PRO A 568 -14.47 -3.78 7.10
CA PRO A 568 -13.07 -3.69 7.51
C PRO A 568 -12.07 -4.43 6.63
N ALA A 569 -12.50 -5.45 5.87
CA ALA A 569 -11.65 -6.22 4.98
C ALA A 569 -11.65 -5.67 3.55
N LEU A 570 -12.80 -5.18 3.08
CA LEU A 570 -12.97 -4.70 1.70
C LEU A 570 -12.83 -3.18 1.57
N LEU A 571 -12.92 -2.45 2.69
CA LEU A 571 -12.98 -0.99 2.75
C LEU A 571 -14.15 -0.36 1.98
N GLN A 572 -15.15 -1.18 1.64
CA GLN A 572 -16.34 -0.79 0.90
C GLN A 572 -17.35 -0.16 1.83
N SER A 573 -17.92 0.98 1.46
CA SER A 573 -18.98 1.61 2.25
C SER A 573 -20.36 1.02 1.93
N SER A 574 -21.40 1.56 2.56
CA SER A 574 -22.80 1.20 2.26
C SER A 574 -23.22 1.46 0.80
N ILE A 575 -22.46 2.25 0.03
CA ILE A 575 -22.68 2.48 -1.39
C ILE A 575 -21.67 1.62 -2.19
N PRO A 576 -22.09 0.64 -3.00
CA PRO A 576 -21.21 -0.40 -3.53
C PRO A 576 -20.00 0.05 -4.36
N TYR A 577 -20.05 1.22 -4.98
CA TYR A 577 -18.96 1.77 -5.78
C TYR A 577 -18.15 2.85 -5.04
N ILE A 578 -18.37 2.98 -3.73
CA ILE A 578 -17.64 3.88 -2.84
C ILE A 578 -16.82 3.06 -1.84
N PHE A 579 -15.56 3.45 -1.70
CA PHE A 579 -14.61 2.86 -0.75
C PHE A 579 -14.03 3.96 0.12
N THR A 580 -13.51 3.64 1.31
CA THR A 580 -12.86 4.62 2.20
C THR A 580 -11.70 3.99 2.96
N GLY A 581 -10.69 4.78 3.32
CA GLY A 581 -9.54 4.30 4.08
C GLY A 581 -8.83 5.42 4.82
N GLY A 582 -7.83 5.06 5.63
CA GLY A 582 -7.14 5.99 6.51
C GLY A 582 -8.06 6.64 7.55
N ASP A 583 -7.80 7.90 7.88
CA ASP A 583 -8.45 8.54 9.02
C ASP A 583 -9.96 8.78 8.82
N SER A 584 -10.45 8.83 7.56
CA SER A 584 -11.88 8.94 7.30
C SER A 584 -12.66 7.66 7.60
N ALA A 585 -11.98 6.51 7.62
CA ALA A 585 -12.57 5.21 7.94
C ALA A 585 -12.37 4.84 9.42
N THR A 586 -11.15 5.04 9.94
CA THR A 586 -10.72 4.54 11.25
C THR A 586 -10.67 5.62 12.35
N GLY A 587 -10.70 6.90 11.96
CA GLY A 587 -10.29 8.01 12.82
C GLY A 587 -8.76 8.23 12.78
N PRO A 588 -8.24 9.25 13.46
CA PRO A 588 -6.83 9.63 13.36
C PRO A 588 -5.88 8.51 13.78
N ALA A 589 -5.05 8.02 12.86
CA ALA A 589 -4.11 6.93 13.06
C ALA A 589 -2.69 7.27 12.56
N LEU A 590 -1.83 6.25 12.38
CA LEU A 590 -0.49 6.44 11.86
C LEU A 590 -0.51 6.57 10.34
N VAL A 591 0.48 7.28 9.79
CA VAL A 591 0.67 7.39 8.33
C VAL A 591 0.79 6.01 7.66
N VAL A 592 1.41 5.04 8.34
CA VAL A 592 1.55 3.68 7.81
C VAL A 592 0.24 2.89 7.88
N ASP A 593 -0.64 3.17 8.85
CA ASP A 593 -1.98 2.57 8.92
C ASP A 593 -2.87 3.12 7.80
N ALA A 594 -2.71 4.38 7.42
CA ALA A 594 -3.44 4.96 6.29
C ALA A 594 -2.95 4.43 4.92
N ILE A 595 -1.74 3.87 4.87
CA ILE A 595 -1.15 3.31 3.64
C ILE A 595 -1.57 1.87 3.42
N GLY A 596 -1.55 1.07 4.50
CA GLY A 596 -2.04 -0.32 4.52
C GLY A 596 -3.54 -0.35 4.35
#